data_AF-A0A1U9MDY3-F1
#
_entry.id   AF-A0A1U9MDY3-F1
#
_cell.length_a   1.000
_cell.length_b   1.000
_cell.length_c   1.000
_cell.angle_alpha   90.00
_cell.angle_beta   90.00
_cell.angle_gamma   90.00
#
_symmetry.space_group_name_H-M   'P 1'
#
loop_
_entity.id
_entity.type
_entity.pdbx_description
1 polymer ?
#
loop_
_entity_poly.entity_id
_entity_poly.type
_entity_poly.pdbx_seq_one_letter_code
_entity_poly.pdbx_strand_id
1 'polypeptide(L)'
;MDSFDKFRFSTIAKMLVYSALTVFSTLSLSAVSCAQEETAQETPANVGPSGLPLPRFVSIKPARVNVRVGPGRNYTVVFSYQKQGLPVEITQEYDQWRKIRDSDGDEGWVYQSLLSGHRTAMITPWQKDKSKLAPMRQEPSENAPLAAELEPGVIGTIHKCDGKWCELNINHTRGYVAQDQLWGAYPGEKVKD
;
A
#
# COMPACT_ATOMS: atom_id res chain seq x y z
N MET A 1 -3.19 3.63 39.36
CA MET A 1 -4.01 3.65 40.58
C MET A 1 -5.45 3.65 40.17
N ASP A 2 -6.33 2.73 40.53
CA ASP A 2 -6.36 1.43 41.19
C ASP A 2 -7.71 0.86 40.69
N SER A 3 -7.97 -0.41 40.49
CA SER A 3 -7.95 -1.43 41.51
C SER A 3 -8.37 -2.74 40.87
N PHE A 4 -7.60 -3.75 41.23
CA PHE A 4 -7.83 -5.17 41.00
C PHE A 4 -9.15 -5.68 41.62
N ASP A 5 -9.67 -6.70 40.95
CA ASP A 5 -10.29 -7.95 41.42
C ASP A 5 -11.17 -7.99 42.68
N LYS A 6 -12.35 -8.64 42.50
CA LYS A 6 -12.93 -9.47 43.57
C LYS A 6 -13.54 -10.78 43.08
N PHE A 7 -12.88 -11.86 43.52
CA PHE A 7 -13.42 -13.07 44.19
C PHE A 7 -14.48 -13.93 43.47
N ARG A 8 -14.26 -15.26 43.43
CA ARG A 8 -14.89 -16.21 44.38
C ARG A 8 -14.21 -17.58 44.41
N PHE A 9 -14.19 -18.10 45.64
CA PHE A 9 -13.68 -19.37 46.18
C PHE A 9 -14.53 -20.60 45.79
N SER A 10 -13.91 -21.79 45.74
CA SER A 10 -14.41 -23.01 46.40
C SER A 10 -13.31 -24.11 46.41
N THR A 11 -12.66 -24.38 47.55
CA THR A 11 -12.90 -25.52 48.48
C THR A 11 -12.45 -26.88 47.92
N ILE A 12 -11.20 -27.30 48.14
CA ILE A 12 -10.73 -28.26 49.16
C ILE A 12 -11.27 -29.70 48.97
N ALA A 13 -10.37 -30.63 48.63
CA ALA A 13 -10.25 -31.92 49.32
C ALA A 13 -8.82 -32.48 49.18
N LYS A 14 -8.14 -32.55 50.33
CA LYS A 14 -6.98 -33.40 50.65
C LYS A 14 -7.35 -34.87 50.32
N MET A 15 -6.49 -35.84 50.08
CA MET A 15 -5.16 -36.14 50.63
C MET A 15 -4.72 -37.45 49.94
N LEU A 16 -3.44 -37.63 49.62
CA LEU A 16 -2.62 -38.77 50.05
C LEU A 16 -1.36 -38.89 49.18
N VAL A 17 -0.25 -38.96 49.92
CA VAL A 17 1.13 -39.10 49.50
C VAL A 17 1.39 -40.53 49.06
N TYR A 18 2.04 -40.73 47.93
CA TYR A 18 2.94 -41.87 47.73
C TYR A 18 4.20 -41.42 47.00
N SER A 19 5.31 -41.47 47.74
CA SER A 19 6.67 -41.34 47.26
C SER A 19 7.15 -42.69 46.73
N ALA A 20 7.67 -42.71 45.50
CA ALA A 20 8.57 -43.76 45.04
C ALA A 20 9.45 -43.19 43.92
N LEU A 21 10.77 -43.18 44.17
CA LEU A 21 11.79 -42.89 43.17
C LEU A 21 11.68 -43.90 42.02
N THR A 22 11.64 -43.41 40.78
CA THR A 22 12.14 -44.14 39.62
C THR A 22 12.94 -43.19 38.74
N VAL A 23 14.25 -43.41 38.73
CA VAL A 23 15.21 -42.86 37.78
C VAL A 23 14.82 -43.36 36.37
N PHE A 24 14.41 -42.47 35.47
CA PHE A 24 14.29 -42.79 34.05
C PHE A 24 15.16 -41.84 33.22
N SER A 25 16.33 -42.40 32.90
CA SER A 25 17.07 -42.32 31.64
C SER A 25 16.63 -41.26 30.63
N THR A 26 17.62 -40.45 30.27
CA THR A 26 17.67 -39.47 29.19
C THR A 26 17.14 -40.00 27.85
N LEU A 27 16.27 -39.22 27.20
CA LEU A 27 16.13 -39.22 25.75
C LEU A 27 16.01 -37.77 25.27
N SER A 28 17.15 -37.19 24.87
CA SER A 28 17.23 -35.88 24.24
C SER A 28 16.62 -35.95 22.85
N LEU A 29 15.40 -35.44 22.68
CA LEU A 29 14.79 -35.21 21.39
C LEU A 29 15.31 -33.88 20.83
N SER A 30 16.32 -33.95 19.97
CA SER A 30 16.75 -32.80 19.17
C SER A 30 15.67 -32.50 18.13
N ALA A 31 14.83 -31.51 18.40
CA ALA A 31 13.93 -30.95 17.40
C ALA A 31 14.77 -30.19 16.37
N VAL A 32 15.08 -30.83 15.25
CA VAL A 32 15.60 -30.15 14.05
C VAL A 32 14.46 -29.32 13.49
N SER A 33 14.46 -28.03 13.81
CA SER A 33 13.55 -27.07 13.19
C SER A 33 14.02 -26.84 11.76
N CYS A 34 13.39 -27.50 10.79
CA CYS A 34 13.53 -27.13 9.38
C CYS A 34 13.02 -25.69 9.23
N ALA A 35 13.96 -24.75 9.05
CA ALA A 35 13.63 -23.44 8.54
C ALA A 35 13.01 -23.62 7.15
N GLN A 36 11.71 -23.35 7.03
CA GLN A 36 11.07 -23.22 5.73
C GLN A 36 11.47 -21.85 5.19
N GLU A 37 12.32 -21.85 4.17
CA GLU A 37 12.48 -20.70 3.29
C GLU A 37 11.13 -20.45 2.61
N GLU A 38 10.42 -19.43 3.07
CA GLU A 38 9.30 -18.84 2.35
C GLU A 38 9.86 -18.21 1.06
N THR A 39 9.93 -19.04 0.03
CA THR A 39 10.10 -18.57 -1.34
C THR A 39 8.85 -17.76 -1.68
N ALA A 40 8.99 -16.43 -1.71
CA ALA A 40 7.94 -15.50 -2.14
C ALA A 40 7.52 -15.85 -3.57
N GLN A 41 6.40 -16.56 -3.69
CA GLN A 41 5.82 -16.97 -4.95
C GLN A 41 5.12 -15.73 -5.55
N GLU A 42 5.71 -15.15 -6.60
CA GLU A 42 5.08 -14.07 -7.37
C GLU A 42 3.76 -14.60 -7.97
N THR A 43 2.63 -14.21 -7.37
CA THR A 43 1.29 -14.51 -7.86
C THR A 43 1.18 -14.08 -9.32
N PRO A 44 0.67 -14.90 -10.26
CA PRO A 44 0.49 -14.48 -11.64
C PRO A 44 -0.42 -13.24 -11.65
N ALA A 45 0.16 -12.10 -12.04
CA ALA A 45 -0.59 -10.86 -12.12
C ALA A 45 -1.79 -11.08 -13.05
N ASN A 46 -3.00 -10.74 -12.58
CA ASN A 46 -4.20 -10.84 -13.40
C ASN A 46 -4.04 -9.90 -14.60
N VAL A 47 -3.79 -10.44 -15.79
CA VAL A 47 -3.55 -9.63 -16.99
C VAL A 47 -4.89 -9.29 -17.64
N GLY A 48 -5.16 -8.00 -17.81
CA GLY A 48 -6.38 -7.51 -18.46
C GLY A 48 -6.32 -7.59 -20.00
N PRO A 49 -7.43 -7.32 -20.71
CA PRO A 49 -7.51 -7.18 -22.16
C PRO A 49 -6.42 -6.30 -22.81
N SER A 50 -5.87 -5.32 -22.08
CA SER A 50 -4.75 -4.51 -22.57
C SER A 50 -3.38 -5.23 -22.60
N GLY A 51 -3.28 -6.45 -22.07
CA GLY A 51 -2.02 -7.17 -21.89
C GLY A 51 -1.19 -6.66 -20.70
N LEU A 52 -1.75 -5.77 -19.88
CA LEU A 52 -1.08 -5.20 -18.71
C LEU A 52 -1.66 -5.78 -17.41
N PRO A 53 -0.87 -5.83 -16.33
CA PRO A 53 -1.31 -6.35 -15.04
C PRO A 53 -2.43 -5.50 -14.44
N LEU A 54 -3.32 -6.15 -13.71
CA LEU A 54 -4.37 -5.56 -12.89
C LEU A 54 -4.25 -6.08 -11.45
N PRO A 55 -4.45 -5.20 -10.45
CA PRO A 55 -4.61 -3.75 -10.59
C PRO A 55 -3.27 -3.06 -10.90
N ARG A 56 -3.31 -1.81 -11.39
CA ARG A 56 -2.09 -1.00 -11.62
C ARG A 56 -2.35 0.50 -11.55
N PHE A 57 -1.34 1.25 -11.14
CA PHE A 57 -1.41 2.71 -11.14
C PHE A 57 -1.10 3.33 -12.50
N VAL A 58 -1.85 4.39 -12.80
CA VAL A 58 -1.69 5.30 -13.95
C VAL A 58 -1.99 6.72 -13.48
N SER A 59 -1.85 7.70 -14.37
CA SER A 59 -2.23 9.09 -14.09
C SER A 59 -3.29 9.63 -15.05
N ILE A 60 -4.08 10.59 -14.55
CA ILE A 60 -5.00 11.37 -15.40
C ILE A 60 -4.20 12.27 -16.34
N LYS A 61 -4.41 12.14 -17.65
CA LYS A 61 -3.68 12.89 -18.68
C LYS A 61 -4.19 14.33 -18.90
N PRO A 62 -5.50 14.59 -19.07
CA PRO A 62 -5.99 15.95 -19.29
C PRO A 62 -6.21 16.71 -17.97
N ALA A 63 -6.34 18.04 -18.05
CA ALA A 63 -6.73 18.87 -16.90
C ALA A 63 -8.15 18.57 -16.41
N ARG A 64 -9.04 18.06 -17.27
CA ARG A 64 -10.39 17.64 -16.89
C ARG A 64 -10.76 16.32 -17.52
N VAL A 65 -11.34 15.43 -16.74
CA VAL A 65 -11.90 14.16 -17.22
C VAL A 65 -13.20 13.84 -16.51
N ASN A 66 -14.20 13.40 -17.26
CA ASN A 66 -15.48 12.95 -16.72
C ASN A 66 -15.41 11.46 -16.39
N VAL A 67 -15.83 11.10 -15.19
CA VAL A 67 -15.94 9.73 -14.71
C VAL A 67 -17.39 9.28 -14.82
N ARG A 68 -17.62 8.07 -15.33
CA ARG A 68 -18.97 7.54 -15.62
C ARG A 68 -19.30 6.34 -14.74
N VAL A 69 -20.58 6.09 -14.50
CA VAL A 69 -21.04 4.88 -13.77
C VAL A 69 -20.72 3.57 -14.50
N GLY A 70 -20.54 3.60 -15.82
CA GLY A 70 -20.37 2.39 -16.63
C GLY A 70 -19.43 2.59 -17.84
N PRO A 71 -18.97 1.48 -18.45
CA PRO A 71 -17.99 1.49 -19.54
C PRO A 71 -18.61 1.86 -20.89
N GLY A 72 -18.97 3.13 -21.07
CA GLY A 72 -19.60 3.60 -22.31
C GLY A 72 -19.93 5.09 -22.31
N ARG A 73 -20.05 5.67 -23.51
CA ARG A 73 -20.33 7.11 -23.67
C ARG A 73 -21.74 7.50 -23.23
N ASN A 74 -22.67 6.55 -23.24
CA ASN A 74 -24.09 6.77 -22.89
C ASN A 74 -24.37 6.64 -21.39
N TYR A 75 -23.39 6.20 -20.58
CA TYR A 75 -23.55 6.13 -19.13
C TYR A 75 -23.42 7.52 -18.51
N THR A 76 -24.20 7.78 -17.46
CA THR A 76 -24.20 9.03 -16.72
C THR A 76 -22.81 9.35 -16.13
N VAL A 77 -22.43 10.63 -16.18
CA VAL A 77 -21.24 11.14 -15.49
C VAL A 77 -21.56 11.30 -14.01
N VAL A 78 -20.74 10.69 -13.14
CA VAL A 78 -20.90 10.77 -11.67
C VAL A 78 -20.16 11.96 -11.08
N PHE A 79 -18.96 12.23 -11.59
CA PHE A 79 -18.13 13.34 -11.18
C PHE A 79 -17.06 13.60 -12.26
N SER A 80 -16.25 14.64 -12.07
CA SER A 80 -15.14 14.93 -12.96
C SER A 80 -13.91 15.34 -12.17
N TYR A 81 -12.75 14.78 -12.49
CA TYR A 81 -11.49 15.31 -12.03
C TYR A 81 -11.16 16.61 -12.76
N GLN A 82 -10.49 17.51 -12.05
CA GLN A 82 -10.10 18.84 -12.54
C GLN A 82 -8.58 19.10 -12.41
N LYS A 83 -7.79 18.04 -12.22
CA LYS A 83 -6.35 18.13 -12.04
C LYS A 83 -5.65 17.04 -12.88
N GLN A 84 -4.71 17.48 -13.71
CA GLN A 84 -3.81 16.59 -14.44
C GLN A 84 -2.83 15.91 -13.48
N GLY A 85 -2.39 14.71 -13.83
CA GLY A 85 -1.39 13.98 -13.07
C GLY A 85 -1.92 13.30 -11.82
N LEU A 86 -3.24 13.36 -11.56
CA LEU A 86 -3.85 12.63 -10.45
C LEU A 86 -3.56 11.12 -10.58
N PRO A 87 -2.91 10.49 -9.60
CA PRO A 87 -2.69 9.06 -9.58
C PRO A 87 -4.00 8.31 -9.30
N VAL A 88 -4.32 7.36 -10.17
CA VAL A 88 -5.49 6.48 -10.03
C VAL A 88 -5.10 5.04 -10.30
N GLU A 89 -5.76 4.11 -9.63
CA GLU A 89 -5.58 2.68 -9.82
C GLU A 89 -6.58 2.17 -10.84
N ILE A 90 -6.13 1.51 -11.90
CA ILE A 90 -7.00 0.71 -12.77
C ILE A 90 -7.27 -0.62 -12.06
N THR A 91 -8.54 -0.88 -11.77
CA THR A 91 -9.00 -2.12 -11.11
C THR A 91 -9.61 -3.10 -12.10
N GLN A 92 -10.21 -2.60 -13.20
CA GLN A 92 -10.84 -3.43 -14.24
C GLN A 92 -10.73 -2.79 -15.62
N GLU A 93 -10.91 -3.61 -16.64
CA GLU A 93 -10.91 -3.19 -18.04
C GLU A 93 -12.10 -3.78 -18.78
N TYR A 94 -12.69 -2.98 -19.66
CA TYR A 94 -13.74 -3.40 -20.58
C TYR A 94 -13.59 -2.64 -21.90
N ASP A 95 -13.25 -3.34 -22.98
CA ASP A 95 -12.97 -2.72 -24.28
C ASP A 95 -12.00 -1.52 -24.13
N GLN A 96 -12.43 -0.30 -24.44
CA GLN A 96 -11.63 0.92 -24.35
C GLN A 96 -11.79 1.67 -23.01
N TRP A 97 -12.50 1.08 -22.05
CA TRP A 97 -12.83 1.67 -20.76
C TRP A 97 -12.01 1.03 -19.65
N ARG A 98 -11.62 1.85 -18.68
CA ARG A 98 -10.89 1.45 -17.49
C ARG A 98 -11.72 1.84 -16.28
N LYS A 99 -12.02 0.87 -15.42
CA LYS A 99 -12.55 1.16 -14.10
C LYS A 99 -11.38 1.61 -13.24
N ILE A 100 -11.50 2.80 -12.68
CA ILE A 100 -10.46 3.41 -11.85
C ILE A 100 -10.96 3.59 -10.42
N ARG A 101 -10.01 3.63 -9.48
CA ARG A 101 -10.18 4.00 -8.07
C ARG A 101 -9.18 5.11 -7.72
N ASP A 102 -9.62 6.14 -6.99
CA ASP A 102 -8.71 7.18 -6.47
C ASP A 102 -8.30 6.95 -5.00
N SER A 103 -7.56 7.90 -4.45
CA SER A 103 -7.06 7.86 -3.07
C SER A 103 -8.15 7.95 -2.01
N ASP A 104 -9.31 8.50 -2.33
CA ASP A 104 -10.47 8.57 -1.43
C ASP A 104 -11.33 7.30 -1.54
N GLY A 105 -11.05 6.44 -2.54
CA GLY A 105 -11.74 5.19 -2.79
C GLY A 105 -12.89 5.31 -3.78
N ASP A 106 -13.09 6.50 -4.39
CA ASP A 106 -14.13 6.72 -5.36
C ASP A 106 -13.82 5.96 -6.65
N GLU A 107 -14.85 5.29 -7.19
CA GLU A 107 -14.72 4.45 -8.37
C GLU A 107 -15.55 4.94 -9.55
N GLY A 108 -15.08 4.64 -10.76
CA GLY A 108 -15.88 4.77 -11.96
C GLY A 108 -15.11 4.49 -13.24
N TRP A 109 -15.74 4.73 -14.38
CA TRP A 109 -15.22 4.36 -15.69
C TRP A 109 -14.72 5.57 -16.47
N VAL A 110 -13.53 5.41 -17.05
CA VAL A 110 -12.87 6.43 -17.87
C VAL A 110 -12.37 5.79 -19.16
N TYR A 111 -12.42 6.56 -20.25
CA TYR A 111 -11.91 6.12 -21.53
C TYR A 111 -10.37 6.10 -21.52
N GLN A 112 -9.75 5.03 -22.01
CA GLN A 112 -8.32 4.76 -21.85
C GLN A 112 -7.40 5.88 -22.36
N SER A 113 -7.78 6.60 -23.42
CA SER A 113 -6.93 7.66 -23.99
C SER A 113 -6.78 8.90 -23.10
N LEU A 114 -7.59 8.98 -22.04
CA LEU A 114 -7.53 10.02 -21.01
C LEU A 114 -6.61 9.64 -19.84
N LEU A 115 -6.02 8.45 -19.88
CA LEU A 115 -5.06 7.96 -18.90
C LEU A 115 -3.66 7.91 -19.51
N SER A 116 -2.64 7.98 -18.65
CA SER A 116 -1.24 7.91 -19.02
C SER A 116 -0.50 6.90 -18.15
N GLY A 117 0.38 6.10 -18.76
CA GLY A 117 1.30 5.24 -18.01
C GLY A 117 2.39 6.01 -17.26
N HIS A 118 2.51 7.33 -17.47
CA HIS A 118 3.42 8.18 -16.71
C HIS A 118 3.05 8.16 -15.22
N ARG A 119 3.96 7.64 -14.40
CA ARG A 119 3.71 7.35 -12.99
C ARG A 119 3.78 8.62 -12.16
N THR A 120 2.74 8.84 -11.36
CA THR A 120 2.67 9.91 -10.37
C THR A 120 2.31 9.33 -9.02
N ALA A 121 2.58 10.07 -7.95
CA ALA A 121 2.19 9.72 -6.60
C ALA A 121 1.61 10.91 -5.87
N MET A 122 0.68 10.65 -4.96
CA MET A 122 0.13 11.60 -4.02
C MET A 122 0.68 11.29 -2.62
N ILE A 123 1.19 12.32 -1.95
CA ILE A 123 1.79 12.22 -0.62
C ILE A 123 0.68 12.08 0.42
N THR A 124 0.72 10.98 1.19
CA THR A 124 -0.11 10.72 2.39
C THR A 124 -1.57 11.20 2.30
N PRO A 125 -2.35 10.89 1.26
CA PRO A 125 -3.71 11.44 1.09
C PRO A 125 -4.70 11.06 2.22
N TRP A 126 -4.42 9.98 2.94
CA TRP A 126 -5.17 9.58 4.13
C TRP A 126 -4.95 10.49 5.35
N GLN A 127 -3.87 11.29 5.35
CA GLN A 127 -3.53 12.20 6.43
C GLN A 127 -4.39 13.48 6.35
N LYS A 128 -5.35 13.62 7.28
CA LYS A 128 -6.30 14.75 7.30
C LYS A 128 -5.74 16.03 7.90
N ASP A 129 -4.80 15.92 8.82
CA ASP A 129 -4.08 17.06 9.39
C ASP A 129 -2.89 17.42 8.51
N LYS A 130 -3.03 18.53 7.77
CA LYS A 130 -2.04 19.04 6.80
C LYS A 130 -0.74 19.53 7.44
N SER A 131 -0.71 19.74 8.76
CA SER A 131 0.51 20.13 9.46
C SER A 131 1.50 18.97 9.65
N LYS A 132 1.04 17.72 9.47
CA LYS A 132 1.91 16.54 9.50
C LYS A 132 2.58 16.34 8.15
N LEU A 133 3.75 16.95 7.99
CA LEU A 133 4.52 16.89 6.76
C LEU A 133 5.25 15.55 6.61
N ALA A 134 5.29 15.03 5.39
CA ALA A 134 6.07 13.85 5.04
C ALA A 134 7.51 14.26 4.65
N PRO A 135 8.55 13.58 5.15
CA PRO A 135 9.92 13.90 4.80
C PRO A 135 10.26 13.44 3.38
N MET A 136 10.78 14.33 2.55
CA MET A 136 11.49 13.96 1.33
C MET A 136 12.99 14.05 1.59
N ARG A 137 13.70 12.95 1.35
CA ARG A 137 15.12 12.77 1.68
C ARG A 137 15.99 12.94 0.44
N GLN A 138 17.26 13.29 0.61
CA GLN A 138 18.22 13.35 -0.50
C GLN A 138 18.67 11.97 -0.97
N GLU A 139 18.56 10.95 -0.11
CA GLU A 139 18.92 9.55 -0.37
C GLU A 139 17.81 8.61 0.17
N PRO A 140 17.69 7.36 -0.32
CA PRO A 140 16.70 6.39 0.13
C PRO A 140 17.04 5.81 1.52
N SER A 141 17.05 6.66 2.54
CA SER A 141 17.41 6.32 3.92
C SER A 141 16.69 7.22 4.92
N GLU A 142 16.23 6.64 6.02
CA GLU A 142 15.54 7.36 7.10
C GLU A 142 16.41 8.42 7.77
N ASN A 143 17.74 8.25 7.75
CA ASN A 143 18.67 9.17 8.39
C ASN A 143 19.31 10.17 7.40
N ALA A 144 18.93 10.11 6.12
CA ALA A 144 19.47 11.03 5.13
C ALA A 144 19.01 12.48 5.38
N PRO A 145 19.79 13.49 4.95
CA PRO A 145 19.35 14.88 5.00
C PRO A 145 18.00 15.09 4.30
N LEU A 146 17.19 16.00 4.81
CA LEU A 146 15.96 16.42 4.15
C LEU A 146 16.28 17.20 2.87
N ALA A 147 15.58 16.85 1.80
CA ALA A 147 15.47 17.64 0.58
C ALA A 147 14.29 18.63 0.67
N ALA A 148 13.16 18.18 1.24
CA ALA A 148 11.99 19.00 1.53
C ALA A 148 11.08 18.34 2.58
N GLU A 149 10.11 19.11 3.07
CA GLU A 149 8.95 18.60 3.82
C GLU A 149 7.70 18.78 2.96
N LEU A 150 6.89 17.73 2.83
CA LEU A 150 5.78 17.66 1.88
C LEU A 150 4.44 17.63 2.61
N GLU A 151 3.52 18.51 2.22
CA GLU A 151 2.15 18.47 2.72
C GLU A 151 1.37 17.26 2.17
N PRO A 152 0.41 16.72 2.94
CA PRO A 152 -0.55 15.74 2.45
C PRO A 152 -1.31 16.25 1.20
N GLY A 153 -1.42 15.40 0.19
CA GLY A 153 -2.09 15.68 -1.08
C GLY A 153 -1.22 16.31 -2.16
N VAL A 154 0.05 16.64 -1.87
CA VAL A 154 1.03 17.04 -2.90
C VAL A 154 1.18 15.90 -3.91
N ILE A 155 1.32 16.25 -5.20
CA ILE A 155 1.49 15.27 -6.27
C ILE A 155 2.89 15.44 -6.87
N GLY A 156 3.59 14.33 -7.03
CA GLY A 156 4.89 14.24 -7.68
C GLY A 156 4.92 13.23 -8.82
N THR A 157 5.92 13.34 -9.69
CA THR A 157 6.23 12.31 -10.68
C THR A 157 7.13 11.26 -10.05
N ILE A 158 6.82 9.98 -10.24
CA ILE A 158 7.72 8.88 -9.86
C ILE A 158 8.74 8.70 -10.97
N HIS A 159 10.02 8.78 -10.64
CA HIS A 159 11.12 8.36 -11.52
C HIS A 159 11.36 6.86 -11.38
N LYS A 160 11.74 6.42 -10.17
CA LYS A 160 11.98 5.01 -9.85
C LYS A 160 11.49 4.66 -8.46
N CYS A 161 11.17 3.39 -8.24
CA CYS A 161 10.95 2.83 -6.92
C CYS A 161 11.74 1.52 -6.79
N ASP A 162 12.35 1.29 -5.62
CA ASP A 162 13.12 0.07 -5.34
C ASP A 162 12.35 -0.98 -4.52
N GLY A 163 11.09 -0.69 -4.18
CA GLY A 163 10.21 -1.49 -3.33
C GLY A 163 10.17 -1.02 -1.86
N LYS A 164 10.92 0.02 -1.50
CA LYS A 164 10.86 0.68 -0.19
C LYS A 164 10.84 2.20 -0.30
N TRP A 165 11.57 2.74 -1.25
CA TRP A 165 11.69 4.16 -1.53
C TRP A 165 11.30 4.44 -2.97
N CYS A 166 10.68 5.59 -3.19
CA CYS A 166 10.45 6.12 -4.52
C CYS A 166 11.16 7.46 -4.66
N GLU A 167 11.96 7.58 -5.73
CA GLU A 167 12.51 8.87 -6.16
C GLU A 167 11.43 9.65 -6.89
N LEU A 168 11.08 10.81 -6.34
CA LEU A 168 10.07 11.70 -6.87
C LEU A 168 10.71 12.98 -7.41
N ASN A 169 10.02 13.60 -8.36
CA ASN A 169 10.23 14.98 -8.75
C ASN A 169 8.96 15.80 -8.49
N ILE A 170 9.10 16.82 -7.64
CA ILE A 170 8.03 17.73 -7.22
C ILE A 170 8.55 19.16 -7.39
N ASN A 171 7.92 19.95 -8.26
CA ASN A 171 8.31 21.35 -8.52
C ASN A 171 9.83 21.53 -8.72
N HIS A 172 10.46 20.69 -9.56
CA HIS A 172 11.91 20.66 -9.85
C HIS A 172 12.79 20.21 -8.69
N THR A 173 12.22 19.86 -7.54
CA THR A 173 12.96 19.26 -6.43
C THR A 173 12.89 17.75 -6.55
N ARG A 174 14.05 17.11 -6.55
CA ARG A 174 14.19 15.66 -6.58
C ARG A 174 14.55 15.14 -5.20
N GLY A 175 13.97 14.01 -4.83
CA GLY A 175 14.29 13.34 -3.57
C GLY A 175 13.53 12.03 -3.41
N TYR A 176 13.78 11.35 -2.29
CA TYR A 176 13.26 10.03 -1.98
C TYR A 176 12.19 10.14 -0.91
N VAL A 177 11.05 9.48 -1.12
CA VAL A 177 9.97 9.34 -0.14
C VAL A 177 9.75 7.86 0.12
N ALA A 178 9.46 7.50 1.37
CA ALA A 178 9.11 6.14 1.73
C ALA A 178 7.86 5.71 0.96
N GLN A 179 7.89 4.52 0.35
CA GLN A 179 6.86 4.08 -0.59
C GLN A 179 5.49 3.91 0.09
N ASP A 180 5.47 3.56 1.36
CA ASP A 180 4.26 3.43 2.17
C ASP A 180 3.56 4.78 2.47
N GLN A 181 4.23 5.91 2.20
CA GLN A 181 3.66 7.25 2.29
C GLN A 181 2.99 7.70 1.00
N LEU A 182 2.93 6.85 -0.03
CA LEU A 182 2.51 7.22 -1.37
C LEU A 182 1.23 6.50 -1.80
N TRP A 183 0.31 7.25 -2.39
CA TRP A 183 -0.72 6.70 -3.26
C TRP A 183 -0.27 6.85 -4.72
N GLY A 184 -0.07 5.75 -5.45
CA GLY A 184 0.53 5.77 -6.80
C GLY A 184 1.63 4.73 -7.01
N ALA A 185 2.02 4.03 -5.94
CA ALA A 185 2.89 2.85 -5.98
C ALA A 185 2.43 1.85 -4.90
N TYR A 186 2.46 0.55 -5.19
CA TYR A 186 2.16 -0.47 -4.18
C TYR A 186 3.36 -0.72 -3.27
N PRO A 187 3.14 -1.18 -2.02
CA PRO A 187 4.22 -1.68 -1.18
C PRO A 187 5.02 -2.77 -1.89
N GLY A 188 6.34 -2.63 -1.95
CA GLY A 188 7.23 -3.57 -2.63
C GLY A 188 7.30 -3.41 -4.15
N GLU A 189 6.51 -2.51 -4.74
CA GLU A 189 6.52 -2.29 -6.20
C GLU A 189 7.86 -1.69 -6.64
N LYS A 190 8.47 -2.32 -7.64
CA LYS A 190 9.65 -1.77 -8.33
C LYS A 190 9.20 -1.05 -9.59
N VAL A 191 9.44 0.26 -9.64
CA VAL A 191 9.19 1.10 -10.82
C VAL A 191 10.55 1.40 -11.45
N LYS A 192 10.67 1.11 -12.74
CA LYS A 192 11.88 1.39 -13.53
C LYS A 192 11.73 2.77 -14.20
N ASP A 193 12.86 3.46 -14.35
CA ASP A 193 12.99 4.71 -15.11
C ASP A 193 12.66 4.53 -16.61
#